data_AF-A0A0F9H118-F1
#
_entry.id   AF-A0A0F9H118-F1
#
_cell.length_a   1.000
_cell.length_b   1.000
_cell.length_c   1.000
_cell.angle_alpha   90.00
_cell.angle_beta   90.00
_cell.angle_gamma   90.00
#
_symmetry.space_group_name_H-M   'P 1'
#
loop_
_entity.id
_entity.type
_entity.pdbx_description
1 polymer ?
#
loop_
_entity_poly.entity_id
_entity_poly.type
_entity_poly.pdbx_seq_one_letter_code
_entity_poly.pdbx_strand_id
1 'polypeptide(L)'
;HDVVEDTDVMLGQLLDGGFNIDIVKSVDAISHRDGEPYDKYIRRVKKDHMGRKVKIADIQHNLESFDHKKNKQRAEKYKIALLYLGAE
;
A
#
# COMPACT_ATOMS: atom_id res chain seq x y z
N HIS A 1 5.17 -3.33 -4.36
CA HIS A 1 5.49 -2.58 -3.12
C HIS A 1 6.01 -3.51 -2.06
N ASP A 2 5.42 -4.69 -1.92
CA ASP A 2 5.86 -5.81 -1.09
C ASP A 2 7.33 -6.13 -1.24
N VAL A 3 7.89 -6.15 -2.46
CA VAL A 3 9.34 -6.34 -2.64
C VAL A 3 10.17 -5.30 -1.86
N VAL A 4 9.72 -4.05 -1.74
CA VAL A 4 10.39 -3.00 -0.96
C VAL A 4 10.03 -3.06 0.54
N GLU A 5 8.88 -3.64 0.90
CA GLU A 5 8.45 -3.78 2.31
C GLU A 5 9.02 -5.05 2.98
N ASP A 6 9.11 -6.15 2.24
CA ASP A 6 9.33 -7.50 2.74
C ASP A 6 10.75 -8.03 2.44
N THR A 7 11.55 -7.27 1.68
CA THR A 7 12.92 -7.66 1.30
C THR A 7 13.89 -6.49 1.41
N ASP A 8 15.19 -6.76 1.28
CA ASP A 8 16.24 -5.73 1.32
C ASP A 8 16.33 -4.85 0.05
N VAL A 9 15.39 -5.00 -0.89
CA VAL A 9 15.36 -4.20 -2.11
C VAL A 9 15.00 -2.76 -1.81
N MET A 10 15.91 -1.85 -2.15
CA MET A 10 15.74 -0.41 -2.01
C MET A 10 15.10 0.22 -3.26
N LEU A 11 14.42 1.35 -3.07
CA LEU A 11 13.84 2.15 -4.16
C LEU A 11 14.86 2.53 -5.24
N GLY A 12 16.11 2.81 -4.85
CA GLY A 12 17.19 3.12 -5.79
C GLY A 12 17.49 1.96 -6.75
N GLN A 13 17.40 0.71 -6.27
CA GLN A 13 17.61 -0.46 -7.12
C GLN A 13 16.50 -0.63 -8.17
N LEU A 14 15.29 -0.10 -7.91
CA LEU A 14 14.25 -0.04 -8.94
C LEU A 14 14.60 0.97 -10.03
N LEU A 15 15.18 2.11 -9.68
CA LEU A 15 15.66 3.08 -10.68
C LEU A 15 16.79 2.50 -11.52
N ASP A 16 17.77 1.85 -10.88
CA ASP A 16 18.90 1.20 -11.56
C ASP A 16 18.44 0.04 -12.46
N GLY A 17 17.33 -0.61 -12.10
CA GLY A 17 16.66 -1.64 -12.91
C GLY A 17 15.86 -1.09 -14.11
N GLY A 18 15.84 0.23 -14.31
CA GLY A 18 15.18 0.88 -15.45
C GLY A 18 13.69 1.19 -15.25
N PHE A 19 13.17 1.08 -14.02
CA PHE A 19 11.80 1.50 -13.74
C PHE A 19 11.67 3.03 -13.81
N ASN A 20 10.56 3.50 -14.39
CA ASN A 20 10.29 4.94 -14.48
C ASN A 20 10.20 5.56 -13.07
N ILE A 21 10.76 6.77 -12.90
CA ILE A 21 10.74 7.52 -11.65
C ILE A 21 9.33 7.70 -11.07
N ASP A 22 8.30 7.85 -11.88
CA ASP A 22 6.92 8.00 -11.42
C ASP A 22 6.37 6.69 -10.84
N ILE A 23 6.81 5.55 -11.40
CA ILE A 23 6.51 4.22 -10.83
C ILE A 23 7.21 4.07 -9.48
N VAL A 24 8.50 4.40 -9.41
CA VAL A 24 9.27 4.29 -8.16
C VAL A 24 8.70 5.20 -7.06
N LYS A 25 8.30 6.44 -7.40
CA LYS A 25 7.60 7.33 -6.47
C LYS A 25 6.28 6.77 -5.98
N SER A 26 5.51 6.14 -6.86
CA SER A 26 4.26 5.51 -6.49
C SER A 26 4.49 4.29 -5.58
N VAL A 27 5.54 3.49 -5.85
CA VAL A 27 5.96 2.38 -4.98
C VAL A 27 6.35 2.90 -3.61
N ASP A 28 7.19 3.95 -3.51
CA ASP A 28 7.50 4.60 -2.23
C ASP A 28 6.23 5.06 -1.51
N ALA A 29 5.32 5.73 -2.23
CA ALA A 29 4.07 6.25 -1.68
C ALA A 29 3.20 5.16 -1.03
N ILE A 30 3.24 3.93 -1.56
CA ILE A 30 2.47 2.80 -1.05
C ILE A 30 3.27 1.81 -0.22
N SER A 31 4.58 1.99 -0.04
CA SER A 31 5.37 1.22 0.91
C SER A 31 5.24 1.80 2.32
N HIS A 32 4.73 1.02 3.28
CA HIS A 32 4.61 1.40 4.68
C HIS A 32 5.99 1.44 5.32
N ARG A 33 6.28 2.51 6.07
CA ARG A 33 7.60 2.75 6.67
C ARG A 33 7.62 2.28 8.11
N ASP A 34 8.78 1.81 8.55
CA ASP A 34 9.01 1.45 9.95
C ASP A 34 8.69 2.61 10.89
N GLY A 35 7.86 2.33 11.89
CA GLY A 35 7.41 3.32 12.86
C GLY A 35 6.40 4.36 12.32
N GLU A 36 6.00 4.30 11.04
CA GLU A 36 4.99 5.21 10.50
C GLU A 36 3.60 4.81 11.05
N PRO A 37 2.86 5.72 11.70
CA PRO A 37 1.47 5.47 12.06
C PRO A 37 0.63 5.17 10.82
N TYR A 38 -0.21 4.13 10.89
CA TYR A 38 -0.98 3.65 9.75
C TYR A 38 -1.90 4.72 9.13
N ASP A 39 -2.43 5.63 9.94
CA ASP A 39 -3.26 6.74 9.46
C ASP A 39 -2.42 7.75 8.63
N LYS A 40 -1.18 8.04 9.03
CA LYS A 40 -0.24 8.85 8.24
C LYS A 40 0.11 8.17 6.93
N TYR A 41 0.34 6.86 6.97
CA TYR A 41 0.58 6.03 5.78
C TYR A 41 -0.59 6.13 4.79
N ILE A 42 -1.82 5.84 5.21
CA ILE A 42 -3.00 5.92 4.33
C ILE A 42 -3.24 7.34 3.80
N ARG A 43 -2.95 8.39 4.60
CA ARG A 43 -2.99 9.78 4.13
C ARG A 43 -1.96 10.07 3.03
N ARG A 44 -0.77 9.47 3.11
CA ARG A 44 0.30 9.58 2.11
C ARG A 44 -0.10 8.85 0.83
N VAL A 45 -0.58 7.61 0.94
CA VAL A 45 -1.11 6.82 -0.18
C VAL A 45 -2.19 7.59 -0.94
N LYS A 46 -3.14 8.22 -0.24
CA LYS A 46 -4.25 8.96 -0.88
C LYS A 46 -3.79 10.09 -1.82
N LYS A 47 -2.62 10.68 -1.56
CA LYS A 47 -2.07 11.79 -2.37
C LYS A 47 -1.47 11.33 -3.69
N ASP A 48 -1.15 10.04 -3.82
CA ASP A 48 -0.56 9.48 -5.03
C ASP A 48 -1.64 8.80 -5.88
N HIS A 49 -1.89 9.30 -7.09
CA HIS A 49 -3.01 8.81 -7.90
C HIS A 49 -2.85 7.34 -8.33
N MET A 50 -1.65 6.93 -8.71
CA MET A 50 -1.39 5.58 -9.22
C MET A 50 -1.32 4.58 -8.06
N GLY A 51 -0.51 4.89 -7.06
CA GLY A 51 -0.36 4.15 -5.82
C GLY A 51 -1.70 3.96 -5.10
N ARG A 52 -2.55 4.99 -5.03
CA ARG A 52 -3.90 4.85 -4.45
C ARG A 52 -4.71 3.75 -5.13
N LYS A 53 -4.73 3.68 -6.46
CA LYS A 53 -5.45 2.63 -7.20
C LYS A 53 -4.89 1.25 -6.89
N VAL A 54 -3.56 1.12 -6.88
CA VAL A 54 -2.88 -0.13 -6.55
C VAL A 54 -3.20 -0.56 -5.12
N LYS A 55 -3.17 0.36 -4.15
CA LYS A 55 -3.43 0.02 -2.75
C LYS A 55 -4.88 -0.37 -2.48
N ILE A 56 -5.83 0.24 -3.19
CA ILE A 56 -7.24 -0.18 -3.13
C ILE A 56 -7.36 -1.65 -3.60
N ALA A 57 -6.78 -1.98 -4.76
CA ALA A 57 -6.81 -3.34 -5.29
C ALA A 57 -6.12 -4.35 -4.36
N ASP A 58 -4.96 -4.00 -3.79
CA ASP A 58 -4.26 -4.82 -2.79
C ASP A 58 -5.13 -5.09 -1.55
N ILE A 59 -5.78 -4.06 -0.99
CA ILE A 59 -6.66 -4.22 0.17
C ILE A 59 -7.87 -5.10 -0.16
N GLN A 60 -8.50 -4.89 -1.32
CA GLN A 60 -9.64 -5.71 -1.77
C GLN A 60 -9.24 -7.18 -1.95
N HIS A 61 -8.12 -7.44 -2.64
CA HIS A 61 -7.60 -8.79 -2.82
C HIS A 61 -7.28 -9.47 -1.48
N ASN A 62 -6.67 -8.73 -0.55
CA ASN A 62 -6.39 -9.25 0.78
C ASN A 62 -7.68 -9.61 1.51
N LEU A 63 -8.70 -8.75 1.48
CA LEU A 63 -10.00 -9.04 2.09
C LEU A 63 -10.59 -10.34 1.53
N GLU A 64 -10.55 -10.57 0.22
CA GLU A 64 -11.06 -11.82 -0.36
C GLU A 64 -10.25 -13.06 0.06
N SER A 65 -8.95 -12.88 0.33
CA SER A 65 -7.99 -13.99 0.47
C SER A 65 -7.83 -14.54 1.88
N PHE A 66 -8.17 -13.78 2.94
CA PHE A 66 -8.00 -14.25 4.33
C PHE A 66 -9.33 -14.53 5.05
N ASP A 67 -9.30 -15.49 5.99
CA ASP A 67 -10.46 -15.76 6.87
C ASP A 67 -10.73 -14.56 7.79
N HIS A 68 -11.72 -13.75 7.41
CA HIS A 68 -12.15 -12.57 8.15
C HIS A 68 -12.53 -12.86 9.60
N LYS A 69 -13.01 -14.07 9.91
CA LYS A 69 -13.42 -14.42 11.28
C LYS A 69 -12.21 -14.50 12.21
N LYS A 70 -11.05 -14.90 11.69
CA LYS A 70 -9.77 -14.97 12.42
C LYS A 70 -9.08 -13.61 12.52
N ASN A 71 -9.30 -12.72 11.55
CA ASN A 71 -8.61 -11.44 11.44
C ASN A 71 -9.56 -10.23 11.43
N LYS A 72 -10.54 -10.20 12.33
CA LYS A 72 -11.59 -9.15 12.38
C LYS A 72 -11.02 -7.74 12.46
N GLN A 73 -10.01 -7.51 13.31
CA GLN A 73 -9.38 -6.19 13.45
C GLN A 73 -8.71 -5.72 12.16
N ARG A 74 -8.02 -6.62 11.44
CA ARG A 74 -7.39 -6.29 10.15
C ARG A 74 -8.44 -6.00 9.09
N ALA A 75 -9.51 -6.79 9.04
CA ALA A 75 -10.63 -6.56 8.12
C ALA A 75 -11.28 -5.19 8.34
N GLU A 76 -11.53 -4.80 9.60
CA GLU A 76 -12.13 -3.51 9.92
C GLU A 76 -11.20 -2.34 9.55
N LYS A 77 -9.92 -2.46 9.91
CA LYS A 77 -8.87 -1.51 9.51
C LYS A 77 -8.84 -1.30 7.99
N TYR A 78 -8.97 -2.38 7.22
CA TYR A 78 -8.97 -2.35 5.76
C TYR A 78 -10.22 -1.71 5.16
N LYS A 79 -11.41 -1.97 5.73
CA LYS A 79 -12.65 -1.29 5.32
C LYS A 79 -12.57 0.22 5.53
N ILE A 80 -12.06 0.67 6.68
CA ILE A 80 -11.84 2.10 6.97
C ILE A 80 -10.86 2.72 5.96
N ALA A 81 -9.76 2.01 5.66
CA ALA A 81 -8.80 2.47 4.66
C ALA A 81 -9.43 2.61 3.26
N LEU A 82 -10.23 1.65 2.81
CA LEU A 82 -10.92 1.71 1.52
C LEU A 82 -11.85 2.93 1.41
N LEU A 83 -12.67 3.17 2.44
CA LEU A 83 -13.53 4.35 2.52
C LEU A 83 -12.71 5.65 2.43
N TYR A 84 -11.60 5.72 3.15
CA TYR A 84 -10.75 6.91 3.14
C TYR A 84 -10.06 7.11 1.78
N LEU A 85 -9.66 6.04 1.11
CA LEU A 85 -9.01 6.07 -0.21
C LEU A 85 -10.00 6.38 -1.35
N GLY A 86 -11.31 6.32 -1.09
CA GLY A 86 -12.34 6.56 -2.11
C GLY A 86 -12.52 5.37 -3.05
N ALA A 87 -12.45 4.16 -2.52
CA ALA A 87 -12.92 2.97 -3.22
C ALA A 87 -14.45 3.01 -3.24
N GLU A 88 -15.02 3.49 -4.33
CA GLU A 88 -16.45 3.40 -4.66
C GLU A 88 -16.76 2.04 -5.32
#